data_AF-A0A0F2RMP0-F1
#
_entry.id   AF-A0A0F2RMP0-F1
#
_cell.length_a   1.000
_cell.length_b   1.000
_cell.length_c   1.000
_cell.angle_alpha   90.00
_cell.angle_beta   90.00
_cell.angle_gamma   90.00
#
_symmetry.space_group_name_H-M   'P 1'
#
loop_
_entity.id
_entity.type
_entity.pdbx_description
1 polymer ?
#
loop_
_entity_poly.entity_id
_entity_poly.type
_entity_poly.pdbx_seq_one_letter_code
_entity_poly.pdbx_strand_id
1 'polypeptide(L)'
;RVARQQARLLSLLQATGDRVEVADWAPLWAALPDAGGFVPQSPVWHAVSSAADQLRVGETVLLSLMLQGDAAPADVSDAALHRAVETLRAVGLENAARRIAVEAAIAAGL
;
A
#
# COMPACT_ATOMS: atom_id res chain seq x y z
N ARG A 1 -14.54 5.72 10.33
CA ARG A 1 -14.70 5.87 8.86
C ARG A 1 -13.79 6.98 8.32
N VAL A 2 -13.96 8.24 8.74
CA VAL A 2 -13.12 9.37 8.27
C VAL A 2 -11.62 9.18 8.53
N ALA A 3 -11.23 8.78 9.76
CA ALA A 3 -9.82 8.52 10.09
C ALA A 3 -9.17 7.42 9.22
N ARG A 4 -9.92 6.36 8.88
CA ARG A 4 -9.45 5.28 7.99
C ARG A 4 -9.28 5.78 6.54
N GLN A 5 -10.22 6.58 6.05
CA GLN A 5 -10.13 7.19 4.72
C GLN A 5 -8.92 8.14 4.61
N GLN A 6 -8.67 8.95 5.65
CA GLN A 6 -7.50 9.81 5.71
C GLN A 6 -6.20 9.01 5.79
N ALA A 7 -6.13 7.96 6.61
CA ALA A 7 -4.96 7.07 6.67
C ALA A 7 -4.67 6.40 5.32
N ARG A 8 -5.71 5.92 4.63
CA ARG A 8 -5.58 5.36 3.27
C ARG A 8 -5.07 6.40 2.27
N LEU A 9 -5.64 7.60 2.26
CA LEU A 9 -5.21 8.68 1.36
C LEU A 9 -3.72 8.99 1.55
N LEU A 10 -3.29 9.24 2.79
CA LEU A 10 -1.89 9.55 3.10
C LEU A 10 -0.96 8.38 2.75
N SER A 11 -1.39 7.14 3.01
CA SER A 11 -0.63 5.94 2.67
C SER A 11 -0.42 5.79 1.16
N LEU A 12 -1.47 6.05 0.37
CA LEU A 12 -1.43 5.97 -1.08
C LEU A 12 -0.59 7.08 -1.70
N LEU A 13 -0.75 8.33 -1.24
CA LEU A 13 0.06 9.47 -1.68
C LEU A 13 1.56 9.21 -1.44
N GLN A 14 1.92 8.78 -0.21
CA GLN A 14 3.30 8.47 0.10
C GLN A 14 3.82 7.31 -0.77
N ALA A 15 3.02 6.26 -0.96
CA ALA A 15 3.41 5.12 -1.78
C ALA A 15 3.59 5.49 -3.25
N THR A 16 2.78 6.41 -3.80
CA THR A 16 2.93 6.91 -5.18
C THR A 16 4.11 7.87 -5.35
N GLY A 17 4.78 8.24 -4.26
CA GLY A 17 5.96 9.11 -4.25
C GLY A 17 5.64 10.57 -4.01
N ASP A 18 4.39 10.90 -3.66
CA ASP A 18 4.03 12.23 -3.21
C ASP A 18 4.63 12.50 -1.82
N ARG A 19 4.96 13.77 -1.58
CA ARG A 19 5.54 14.19 -0.31
C ARG A 19 4.45 14.22 0.76
N VAL A 20 4.57 13.34 1.75
CA VAL A 20 3.72 13.30 2.96
C VAL A 20 4.63 13.49 4.17
N GLU A 21 4.38 14.54 4.95
CA GLU A 21 5.15 14.89 6.13
C GLU A 21 4.67 14.11 7.36
N VAL A 22 5.54 13.95 8.35
CA VAL A 22 5.16 13.37 9.65
C VAL A 22 4.00 14.14 10.30
N ALA A 23 3.93 15.46 10.07
CA ALA A 23 2.86 16.31 10.56
C ALA A 23 1.48 15.96 9.97
N ASP A 24 1.41 15.43 8.74
CA ASP A 24 0.15 15.02 8.10
C ASP A 24 -0.48 13.80 8.80
N TRP A 25 0.36 12.98 9.45
CA TRP A 25 -0.05 11.81 10.22
C TRP A 25 -0.47 12.15 11.66
N ALA A 26 -0.03 13.28 12.21
CA ALA A 26 -0.24 13.64 13.60
C ALA A 26 -1.72 13.61 14.06
N PRO A 27 -2.71 14.05 13.25
CA PRO A 27 -4.12 13.96 13.62
C PRO A 27 -4.62 12.52 13.82
N LEU A 28 -4.01 11.54 13.15
CA LEU A 28 -4.42 10.13 13.22
C LEU A 28 -3.93 9.45 14.50
N TRP A 29 -2.92 10.00 15.20
CA TRP A 29 -2.45 9.43 16.47
C TRP A 29 -3.49 9.52 17.60
N ALA A 30 -4.34 10.55 17.57
CA ALA A 30 -5.43 10.71 18.53
C ALA A 30 -6.63 9.78 18.24
N ALA A 31 -6.72 9.24 17.03
CA ALA A 31 -7.81 8.39 16.57
C ALA A 31 -7.28 7.32 15.62
N LEU A 32 -6.42 6.44 16.15
CA LEU A 32 -5.81 5.36 15.37
C LEU A 32 -6.93 4.51 14.74
N PRO A 33 -7.02 4.46 13.40
CA PRO A 33 -7.99 3.59 12.75
C PRO A 33 -7.62 2.13 13.03
N ASP A 34 -8.61 1.25 13.19
CA ASP A 34 -8.29 -0.19 13.16
C ASP A 34 -7.61 -0.48 11.83
N ALA A 35 -6.49 -1.20 11.91
CA ALA A 35 -5.61 -1.52 10.78
C ALA A 35 -6.41 -1.97 9.55
N GLY A 36 -7.51 -2.71 9.78
CA GLY A 36 -8.52 -3.04 8.79
C GLY A 36 -7.97 -3.97 7.71
N GLY A 37 -8.80 -4.90 7.25
CA GLY A 37 -8.44 -5.71 6.10
C GLY A 37 -7.33 -6.74 6.34
N PHE A 38 -6.90 -7.37 5.25
CA PHE A 38 -5.93 -8.46 5.25
C PHE A 38 -4.51 -7.95 5.59
N VAL A 39 -3.93 -8.49 6.65
CA VAL A 39 -2.53 -8.25 7.03
C VAL A 39 -1.68 -9.40 6.46
N PRO A 40 -0.70 -9.11 5.61
CA PRO A 40 0.11 -10.13 4.96
C PRO A 40 0.99 -10.87 5.97
N GLN A 41 1.29 -12.13 5.65
CA GLN A 41 2.25 -12.91 6.44
C GLN A 41 3.66 -12.31 6.33
N SER A 42 4.37 -12.25 7.46
CA SER A 42 5.73 -11.68 7.55
C SER A 42 6.71 -12.19 6.47
N PRO A 43 6.73 -13.47 6.05
CA PRO A 43 7.63 -13.93 4.99
C PRO A 43 7.41 -13.22 3.65
N VAL A 44 6.15 -12.98 3.25
CA VAL A 44 5.82 -12.30 2.00
C VAL A 44 6.28 -10.84 2.03
N TRP A 45 6.14 -10.18 3.19
CA TRP A 45 6.59 -8.81 3.40
C TRP A 45 8.10 -8.64 3.25
N HIS A 46 8.88 -9.58 3.76
CA HIS A 46 10.33 -9.55 3.60
C HIS A 46 10.75 -9.94 2.17
N ALA A 47 10.09 -10.93 1.58
CA ALA A 47 10.39 -11.38 0.23
C ALA A 47 10.16 -10.27 -0.81
N VAL A 48 9.04 -9.53 -0.71
CA VAL A 48 8.71 -8.48 -1.69
C VAL A 48 9.72 -7.33 -1.62
N SER A 49 10.17 -6.98 -0.42
CA SER A 49 11.18 -5.93 -0.22
C SER A 49 12.52 -6.37 -0.82
N SER A 50 12.95 -7.59 -0.52
CA SER A 50 14.18 -8.17 -1.07
C SER A 50 14.16 -8.29 -2.60
N ALA A 51 13.02 -8.68 -3.18
CA ALA A 51 12.85 -8.76 -4.62
C ALA A 51 12.89 -7.38 -5.29
N ALA A 52 12.25 -6.38 -4.69
CA ALA A 52 12.23 -5.02 -5.19
C ALA A 52 13.62 -4.36 -5.12
N ASP A 53 14.33 -4.51 -3.99
CA ASP A 53 15.69 -3.98 -3.80
C ASP A 53 16.69 -4.58 -4.80
N GLN A 54 16.46 -5.83 -5.23
CA GLN A 54 17.26 -6.53 -6.24
C GLN A 54 16.72 -6.37 -7.68
N LEU A 55 15.70 -5.54 -7.89
CA LEU A 55 15.07 -5.29 -9.19
C LEU A 55 14.54 -6.57 -9.89
N ARG A 56 14.13 -7.57 -9.11
CA ARG A 56 13.53 -8.82 -9.63
C ARG A 56 12.06 -8.58 -9.96
N VAL A 57 11.81 -8.05 -11.16
CA VAL A 57 10.48 -7.56 -11.60
C VAL A 57 9.38 -8.61 -11.43
N GLY A 58 9.54 -9.80 -12.03
CA GLY A 58 8.48 -10.82 -12.01
C GLY A 58 8.12 -11.31 -10.62
N GLU A 59 9.13 -11.46 -9.76
CA GLU A 59 8.93 -11.86 -8.37
C GLU A 59 8.30 -10.74 -7.53
N THR A 60 8.71 -9.49 -7.77
CA THR A 60 8.11 -8.30 -7.13
C THR A 60 6.63 -8.21 -7.47
N VAL A 61 6.26 -8.44 -8.74
CA VAL A 61 4.86 -8.47 -9.17
C VAL A 61 4.09 -9.58 -8.47
N LEU A 62 4.61 -10.81 -8.47
CA LEU A 62 3.95 -11.96 -7.81
C LEU A 62 3.75 -11.69 -6.32
N LEU A 63 4.79 -11.26 -5.61
CA LEU A 63 4.73 -11.01 -4.18
C LEU A 63 3.84 -9.81 -3.84
N SER A 64 3.77 -8.79 -4.71
CA SER A 64 2.84 -7.66 -4.55
C SER A 64 1.38 -8.08 -4.67
N LEU A 65 1.06 -9.09 -5.48
CA LEU A 65 -0.26 -9.71 -5.53
C LEU A 65 -0.52 -10.54 -4.27
N MET A 66 0.47 -11.30 -3.80
CA MET A 66 0.35 -12.08 -2.56
C MET A 66 0.16 -11.20 -1.31
N LEU A 67 0.68 -9.97 -1.29
CA LEU A 67 0.41 -9.00 -0.22
C LEU A 67 -1.08 -8.66 -0.10
N GLN A 68 -1.79 -8.62 -1.23
CA GLN A 68 -3.22 -8.31 -1.29
C GLN A 68 -4.07 -9.54 -0.95
N GLY A 69 -3.57 -10.74 -1.31
CA GLY A 69 -4.32 -11.99 -1.15
C GLY A 69 -5.60 -11.99 -2.01
N ASP A 70 -6.61 -12.71 -1.55
CA ASP A 70 -7.94 -12.75 -2.19
C ASP A 70 -8.88 -11.64 -1.71
N ALA A 71 -8.36 -10.64 -0.99
CA ALA A 71 -9.17 -9.55 -0.48
C ALA A 71 -9.63 -8.62 -1.61
N ALA A 72 -10.88 -8.13 -1.52
CA ALA A 72 -11.29 -7.03 -2.38
C ALA A 72 -10.40 -5.80 -2.13
N PRO A 73 -10.15 -4.92 -3.10
CA PRO A 73 -9.27 -3.75 -2.91
C PRO A 73 -9.63 -2.87 -1.71
N ALA A 74 -10.93 -2.80 -1.35
CA ALA A 74 -11.42 -2.09 -0.17
C ALA A 74 -10.99 -2.74 1.16
N ASP A 75 -10.73 -4.05 1.15
CA ASP A 75 -10.45 -4.91 2.30
C ASP A 75 -8.97 -5.29 2.42
N VAL A 76 -8.10 -4.78 1.56
CA VAL A 76 -6.64 -4.89 1.75
C VAL A 76 -6.21 -3.90 2.82
N SER A 77 -5.27 -4.23 3.71
CA SER A 77 -4.76 -3.28 4.71
C SER A 77 -3.97 -2.11 4.08
N ASP A 78 -3.97 -0.93 4.73
CA ASP A 78 -3.23 0.25 4.25
C ASP A 78 -1.73 -0.04 4.10
N ALA A 79 -1.15 -0.79 5.04
CA ALA A 79 0.25 -1.19 5.01
C ALA A 79 0.58 -2.11 3.82
N ALA A 80 -0.29 -3.07 3.50
CA ALA A 80 -0.08 -3.98 2.38
C ALA A 80 -0.20 -3.27 1.03
N LEU A 81 -1.18 -2.37 0.87
CA LEU A 81 -1.30 -1.54 -0.32
C LEU A 81 -0.10 -0.62 -0.50
N HIS A 82 0.30 0.07 0.58
CA HIS A 82 1.45 0.96 0.55
C HIS A 82 2.69 0.20 0.07
N ARG A 83 2.97 -0.97 0.69
CA ARG A 83 4.11 -1.80 0.32
C ARG A 83 4.04 -2.25 -1.13
N ALA A 84 2.89 -2.74 -1.61
CA ALA A 84 2.73 -3.19 -2.99
C ALA A 84 2.99 -2.06 -4.00
N VAL A 85 2.43 -0.86 -3.77
CA VAL A 85 2.61 0.31 -4.64
C VAL A 85 4.07 0.78 -4.62
N GLU A 86 4.69 0.85 -3.43
CA GLU A 86 6.09 1.23 -3.26
C GLU A 86 7.04 0.28 -4.02
N THR A 87 6.88 -1.04 -3.82
CA THR A 87 7.76 -2.03 -4.43
C THR A 87 7.59 -2.13 -5.95
N LEU A 88 6.38 -1.94 -6.47
CA LEU A 88 6.15 -1.86 -7.91
C LEU A 88 6.83 -0.63 -8.54
N ARG A 89 6.80 0.51 -7.86
CA ARG A 89 7.55 1.70 -8.32
C ARG A 89 9.05 1.45 -8.29
N ALA A 90 9.57 0.83 -7.24
CA ALA A 90 11.00 0.55 -7.11
C ALA A 90 11.56 -0.27 -8.29
N VAL A 91 10.73 -1.11 -8.93
CA VAL A 91 11.11 -1.92 -10.10
C VAL A 91 10.69 -1.32 -11.45
N GLY A 92 10.33 -0.03 -11.49
CA GLY A 92 10.01 0.69 -12.73
C GLY A 92 8.60 0.44 -13.29
N LEU A 93 7.66 0.03 -12.45
CA LEU A 93 6.25 -0.19 -12.81
C LEU A 93 5.33 0.93 -12.29
N GLU A 94 5.72 2.20 -12.47
CA GLU A 94 5.02 3.36 -11.92
C GLU A 94 3.58 3.48 -12.40
N ASN A 95 3.32 3.19 -13.68
CA ASN A 95 1.96 3.24 -14.23
C ASN A 95 1.05 2.18 -13.58
N ALA A 96 1.57 0.97 -13.34
CA ALA A 96 0.82 -0.08 -12.67
C ALA A 96 0.58 0.27 -11.20
N ALA A 97 1.62 0.75 -10.50
CA ALA A 97 1.53 1.18 -9.12
C ALA A 97 0.49 2.30 -8.93
N ARG A 98 0.49 3.30 -9.82
CA ARG A 98 -0.51 4.39 -9.81
C ARG A 98 -1.92 3.89 -10.07
N ARG A 99 -2.11 2.97 -11.02
CA ARG A 99 -3.42 2.36 -11.29
C ARG A 99 -3.98 1.64 -10.06
N ILE A 100 -3.15 0.82 -9.40
CA ILE A 100 -3.55 0.12 -8.17
C ILE A 100 -3.90 1.12 -7.07
N ALA A 101 -3.11 2.17 -6.89
CA ALA A 101 -3.40 3.21 -5.90
C ALA A 101 -4.76 3.90 -6.16
N VAL A 102 -5.06 4.23 -7.41
CA VAL A 102 -6.34 4.83 -7.81
C VAL A 102 -7.51 3.85 -7.61
N GLU A 103 -7.35 2.59 -8.01
CA GLU A 103 -8.38 1.56 -7.83
C GLU A 103 -8.69 1.35 -6.34
N ALA A 104 -7.66 1.32 -5.49
CA ALA A 104 -7.83 1.23 -4.04
C ALA A 104 -8.48 2.48 -3.42
N ALA A 105 -8.15 3.68 -3.92
CA ALA A 105 -8.76 4.93 -3.47
C ALA A 105 -10.27 4.94 -3.77
N ILE A 106 -10.64 4.61 -5.01
CA ILE A 106 -12.04 4.49 -5.43
C ILE A 106 -12.78 3.46 -4.59
N ALA A 107 -12.17 2.28 -4.35
CA ALA A 107 -12.75 1.23 -3.53
C ALA A 107 -12.96 1.66 -2.06
N ALA A 108 -12.13 2.58 -1.55
CA ALA A 108 -12.26 3.17 -0.23
C ALA A 108 -13.24 4.38 -0.15
N GLY A 109 -13.80 4.78 -1.30
CA GLY A 109 -14.70 5.93 -1.43
C GLY A 109 -14.00 7.26 -1.22
N LEU A 110 -12.77 7.38 -1.72
CA LEU A 110 -11.98 8.62 -1.82
C LEU A 110 -12.21 9.33 -3.15
#